data_AF-A0A4Z1JNI9-F1
#
_entry.id   AF-A0A4Z1JNI9-F1
#
_cell.length_a   1.000
_cell.length_b   1.000
_cell.length_c   1.000
_cell.angle_alpha   90.00
_cell.angle_beta   90.00
_cell.angle_gamma   90.00
#
_symmetry.space_group_name_H-M   'P 1'
#
loop_
_entity.id
_entity.type
_entity.pdbx_description
1 polymer ?
#
loop_
_entity_poly.entity_id
_entity_poly.type
_entity_poly.pdbx_seq_one_letter_code
_entity_poly.pdbx_strand_id
1 'polypeptide(L)' 'MDYVPVANKYLEPKTSIIEVRSFSGDPETAQVKGLQQNGILSCAKHPHVHDNTADDSQYGLPAVLKNKN' A
#
# COMPACT_ATOMS: atom_id res chain seq x y z
N MET A 1 4.99 0.41 -17.66
CA MET A 1 4.70 0.95 -16.31
C MET A 1 4.09 -0.18 -15.51
N ASP A 2 4.51 -0.35 -14.27
CA ASP A 2 3.95 -1.31 -13.34
C ASP A 2 3.37 -0.56 -12.12
N TYR A 3 2.18 -0.96 -11.69
CA TYR A 3 1.49 -0.33 -10.57
C TYR A 3 1.86 -1.03 -9.27
N VAL A 4 3.13 -0.91 -8.89
CA VAL A 4 3.71 -1.45 -7.66
C VAL A 4 4.76 -0.46 -7.17
N PRO A 5 5.16 -0.47 -5.88
CA PRO A 5 4.77 -1.39 -4.81
C PRO A 5 3.42 -1.08 -4.17
N VAL A 6 2.87 -2.09 -3.48
CA VAL A 6 1.86 -1.85 -2.45
C VAL A 6 2.59 -1.29 -1.24
N ALA A 7 2.51 0.04 -1.08
CA ALA A 7 3.24 0.81 -0.08
C ALA A 7 2.47 1.02 1.24
N ASN A 8 1.48 0.16 1.46
CA ASN A 8 0.61 0.22 2.62
C ASN A 8 1.26 -0.48 3.80
N LYS A 9 1.01 0.04 5.01
CA LYS A 9 1.30 -0.71 6.24
C LYS A 9 0.09 -1.55 6.60
N TYR A 10 0.27 -2.85 6.86
CA TYR A 10 -0.80 -3.68 7.39
C TYR A 10 -0.99 -3.44 8.89
N LEU A 11 -1.86 -2.48 9.27
CA LEU A 11 -2.13 -2.14 10.68
C LEU A 11 -3.50 -2.61 11.18
N GLU A 12 -4.47 -2.79 10.30
CA GLU A 12 -5.83 -3.28 10.62
C GLU A 12 -6.03 -4.71 10.10
N PRO A 13 -6.11 -5.72 10.97
CA PRO A 13 -6.26 -7.12 10.56
C PRO A 13 -7.58 -7.47 9.85
N LYS A 14 -8.60 -6.61 9.92
CA LYS A 14 -9.90 -6.84 9.26
C LYS A 14 -9.98 -6.28 7.85
N THR A 15 -8.92 -5.65 7.35
CA THR A 15 -8.88 -5.17 5.96
C THR A 15 -9.01 -6.33 4.98
N SER A 16 -9.83 -6.20 3.94
CA SER A 16 -9.99 -7.23 2.91
C SER A 16 -9.09 -7.03 1.69
N ILE A 17 -8.48 -5.84 1.54
CA ILE A 17 -7.85 -5.44 0.26
C ILE A 17 -6.33 -5.47 0.27
N ILE A 18 -5.66 -5.20 1.39
CA ILE A 18 -4.19 -5.06 1.46
C ILE A 18 -3.48 -6.27 2.04
N GLU A 19 -4.04 -6.97 3.03
CA GLU A 19 -3.56 -8.21 3.67
C GLU A 19 -2.14 -8.68 3.24
N VAL A 20 -2.06 -9.78 2.47
CA VAL A 20 -0.82 -10.41 1.98
C VAL A 20 -0.11 -9.61 0.89
N ARG A 21 -0.69 -8.50 0.43
CA ARG A 21 -0.10 -7.60 -0.57
C ARG A 21 0.80 -6.56 0.10
N SER A 22 0.59 -6.28 1.37
CA SER A 22 1.45 -5.40 2.17
C SER A 22 2.80 -6.08 2.39
N PHE A 23 3.86 -5.31 2.23
CA PHE A 23 5.18 -5.74 2.65
C PHE A 23 5.36 -5.62 4.17
N SER A 24 6.25 -6.43 4.73
CA SER A 24 6.78 -6.25 6.10
C SER A 24 8.17 -5.60 6.03
N GLY A 25 8.42 -4.51 6.77
CA GLY A 25 9.72 -3.80 6.76
C GLY A 25 9.83 -2.76 5.66
N ASP A 26 10.99 -2.67 4.98
CA ASP A 26 11.23 -1.79 3.80
C ASP A 26 11.51 -2.54 2.45
N PRO A 27 10.74 -3.60 2.05
CA PRO A 27 10.94 -4.26 0.75
C PRO A 27 10.54 -3.42 -0.47
N GLU A 28 9.72 -2.39 -0.26
CA GLU A 28 9.19 -1.51 -1.30
C GLU A 28 10.32 -0.82 -2.08
N THR A 29 11.35 -0.36 -1.35
CA THR A 29 12.53 0.27 -1.93
C THR A 29 13.30 -0.67 -2.87
N ALA A 30 13.38 -1.96 -2.54
CA ALA A 30 14.06 -2.95 -3.38
C ALA A 30 13.29 -3.21 -4.68
N GLN A 31 11.96 -3.32 -4.62
CA GLN A 31 11.12 -3.51 -5.80
C GLN A 31 11.19 -2.30 -6.75
N VAL A 32 11.13 -1.08 -6.20
CA VAL A 32 11.28 0.15 -6.98
C VAL A 32 12.64 0.19 -7.69
N LYS A 33 13.73 -0.12 -7.00
CA LYS A 33 15.07 -0.17 -7.59
C LYS A 33 15.16 -1.17 -8.74
N GLY A 34 14.62 -2.37 -8.57
CA GLY A 34 14.62 -3.40 -9.62
C GLY A 34 13.85 -2.97 -10.87
N LEU A 35 12.71 -2.30 -10.71
CA LEU A 35 11.93 -1.78 -11.84
C LEU A 35 12.65 -0.64 -12.57
N GLN A 36 13.21 0.31 -11.82
CA GLN A 36 13.96 1.44 -12.36
C GLN A 36 15.19 0.99 -13.16
N GLN A 37 15.92 -0.01 -12.68
CA GLN A 37 17.06 -0.61 -13.39
C GLN A 37 16.68 -1.21 -14.75
N ASN A 38 15.41 -1.57 -14.94
CA ASN A 38 14.89 -2.13 -16.20
C ASN A 38 14.10 -1.09 -17.02
N GLY A 39 14.19 0.20 -16.67
CA GLY A 39 13.47 1.27 -17.37
C GLY A 39 11.94 1.23 -17.19
N ILE A 40 11.44 0.55 -16.15
CA ILE A 40 10.01 0.41 -15.87
C ILE A 40 9.61 1.46 -14.82
N LEU A 41 8.63 2.30 -15.15
CA LEU A 41 7.99 3.20 -14.20
C LEU A 41 7.24 2.40 -13.12
N SER A 42 7.48 2.73 -11.86
CA SER A 42 6.76 2.21 -10.69
C SER A 42 5.75 3.24 -10.15
N CYS A 43 4.78 2.78 -9.36
CA CYS A 43 3.77 3.62 -8.73
C CYS A 43 3.45 3.07 -7.33
N ALA A 44 3.97 3.74 -6.30
CA ALA A 44 3.64 3.44 -4.92
C ALA A 44 2.17 3.72 -4.64
N LYS A 45 1.46 2.75 -4.08
CA LYS A 45 0.01 2.81 -3.86
C LYS A 45 -0.42 1.95 -2.66
N HIS A 46 -1.50 2.22 -1.94
CA HIS A 46 -2.19 3.50 -1.77
C HIS A 46 -1.88 3.99 -0.36
N PRO A 47 -0.63 4.41 -0.09
CA PRO A 47 -0.19 4.70 1.26
C PRO A 47 -1.15 5.70 1.92
N HIS A 48 -1.36 5.54 3.22
CA HIS A 48 -2.26 6.36 4.06
C HIS A 48 -3.76 6.07 3.94
N VAL A 49 -4.27 5.60 2.80
CA VAL A 49 -5.71 5.30 2.66
C VAL A 49 -6.02 3.93 3.26
N HIS A 50 -5.27 2.92 2.85
CA HIS A 50 -5.55 1.54 3.24
C HIS A 50 -4.82 1.10 4.51
N ASP A 51 -3.82 1.84 4.99
CA ASP A 51 -2.94 1.39 6.08
C ASP A 51 -3.68 0.89 7.34
N ASN A 52 -4.75 1.59 7.71
CA ASN A 52 -5.47 1.38 8.96
C ASN A 52 -6.98 1.54 8.76
N THR A 53 -7.55 0.74 7.87
CA THR A 53 -9.00 0.70 7.63
C THR A 53 -9.45 -0.73 7.32
N ALA A 54 -10.62 -1.10 7.82
CA ALA A 54 -11.30 -2.33 7.45
C ALA A 54 -12.16 -2.15 6.17
N ASP A 55 -12.36 -0.91 5.73
CA ASP A 55 -13.22 -0.60 4.61
C ASP A 55 -12.52 -0.84 3.28
N ASP A 56 -13.22 -1.50 2.36
CA ASP A 56 -12.76 -1.68 1.00
C ASP A 56 -13.25 -0.54 0.11
N SER A 57 -12.29 0.19 -0.48
CA SER A 57 -12.55 1.33 -1.38
C SER A 57 -13.30 0.94 -2.66
N GLN A 58 -13.41 -0.35 -2.99
CA GLN A 58 -14.21 -0.84 -4.11
C GLN A 58 -15.71 -0.77 -3.82
N TYR A 59 -16.12 -0.82 -2.55
CA TYR A 59 -17.51 -0.91 -2.14
C TYR A 59 -17.99 0.32 -1.33
N GLY A 60 -17.09 1.23 -0.99
CA GLY A 60 -17.43 2.43 -0.22
C GLY A 60 -16.26 3.41 -0.11
N LEU A 61 -16.47 4.50 0.62
CA LEU A 61 -15.42 5.47 0.93
C LEU A 61 -14.76 5.08 2.27
N PRO A 62 -13.47 4.69 2.30
CA PRO A 62 -12.82 4.28 3.53
C PRO A 62 -12.71 5.42 4.53
N ALA A 63 -13.08 5.16 5.79
CA ALA A 63 -12.79 6.07 6.88
C ALA A 63 -11.34 5.87 7.34
N VAL A 64 -10.54 6.94 7.32
CA VAL A 64 -9.15 6.93 7.80
C VAL A 64 -9.04 7.80 9.04
N LEU A 65 -8.91 7.15 10.20
CA LEU A 65 -8.67 7.84 11.46
C LEU A 65 -7.16 7.95 11.69
N LYS A 66 -6.63 9.18 11.61
CA LYS A 66 -5.25 9.50 12.00
C LYS A 66 -5.25 10.54 13.11
N ASN A 67 -4.56 10.24 14.20
CA ASN A 67 -4.20 11.26 15.18
C ASN A 67 -3.07 12.11 14.59
N LYS A 68 -3.22 13.44 14.64
CA LYS A 68 -2.18 14.41 14.29
C LYS A 68 -1.20 14.54 15.46
N ASN A 69 -0.32 13.56 15.65
CA ASN A 69 0.80 13.69 16.57
C ASN A 69 2.10 13.64 15.79
#